data_AF-A0A7S2RDG2-F1
#
_entry.id   AF-A0A7S2RDG2-F1
#
_cell.length_a   1.000
_cell.length_b   1.000
_cell.length_c   1.000
_cell.angle_alpha   90.00
_cell.angle_beta   90.00
_cell.angle_gamma   90.00
#
_symmetry.space_group_name_H-M   'P 1'
#
loop_
_entity.id
_entity.type
_entity.pdbx_description
1 polymer ?
#
loop_
_entity_poly.entity_id
_entity_poly.type
_entity_poly.pdbx_seq_one_letter_code
_entity_poly.pdbx_strand_id
1 'polypeptide(L)'
;RKQAPSDLYQNPVRQYPTLVAESRFTSDIFSLPDCSFTISKSHAQAARVVVAKELGIRASFTLEATFCGAGVGTRNSRLQESHFNTKHYEKIAIGLCDALLEMYHPTIYGALSTSCPDFSRQSLSPTTIDKLLNRESSTTTRKKTTAK
;
A
#
# COMPACT_ATOMS: atom_id res chain seq x y z
N ARG A 1 5.82 11.54 -18.74
CA ARG A 1 4.92 12.72 -18.59
C ARG A 1 4.37 12.69 -17.16
N LYS A 2 4.55 13.75 -16.37
CA LYS A 2 3.90 13.89 -15.06
C LYS A 2 2.38 13.98 -15.28
N GLN A 3 1.60 13.09 -14.68
CA GLN A 3 0.14 13.02 -14.82
C GLN A 3 -0.55 13.79 -13.68
N ALA A 4 -1.75 14.32 -13.94
CA ALA A 4 -2.46 15.17 -13.00
C ALA A 4 -2.92 14.39 -11.74
N PRO A 5 -2.98 15.03 -10.56
CA PRO A 5 -3.40 14.40 -9.30
C PRO A 5 -4.77 13.70 -9.35
N SER A 6 -5.72 14.21 -10.13
CA SER A 6 -7.06 13.64 -10.26
C SER A 6 -7.09 12.27 -10.94
N ASP A 7 -6.18 12.02 -11.89
CA ASP A 7 -6.10 10.75 -12.63
C ASP A 7 -5.50 9.62 -11.76
N LEU A 8 -4.80 9.97 -10.67
CA LEU A 8 -4.17 9.02 -9.76
C LEU A 8 -5.20 8.27 -8.90
N TYR A 9 -6.32 8.89 -8.53
CA TYR A 9 -7.39 8.26 -7.73
C TYR A 9 -8.46 7.56 -8.58
N GLN A 10 -8.57 7.90 -9.88
CA GLN A 10 -9.55 7.32 -10.80
C GLN A 10 -9.07 5.99 -11.43
N ASN A 11 -7.77 5.69 -11.35
CA ASN A 11 -7.21 4.47 -11.93
C ASN A 11 -7.06 3.37 -10.86
N PRO A 12 -7.78 2.23 -10.97
CA PRO A 12 -7.74 1.17 -9.95
C PRO A 12 -6.35 0.55 -9.76
N VAL A 13 -5.45 0.64 -10.76
CA VAL A 13 -4.06 0.15 -10.65
C VAL A 13 -3.18 1.10 -9.81
N ARG A 14 -3.59 2.36 -9.65
CA ARG A 14 -2.83 3.37 -8.91
C ARG A 14 -3.25 3.48 -7.45
N GLN A 15 -4.45 3.03 -7.11
CA GLN A 15 -5.00 3.14 -5.77
C GLN A 15 -4.04 2.58 -4.70
N TYR A 16 -3.47 1.39 -4.94
CA TYR A 16 -2.57 0.77 -3.96
C TYR A 16 -1.26 1.55 -3.79
N PRO A 17 -0.49 1.85 -4.86
CA PRO A 17 0.68 2.72 -4.74
C PRO A 17 0.40 4.11 -4.14
N THR A 18 -0.79 4.67 -4.36
CA THR A 18 -1.19 5.93 -3.74
C THR A 18 -1.29 5.79 -2.21
N LEU A 19 -2.00 4.77 -1.72
CA LEU A 19 -2.07 4.49 -0.27
C LEU A 19 -0.69 4.20 0.33
N VAL A 20 0.18 3.48 -0.39
CA VAL A 20 1.57 3.26 0.03
C VAL A 20 2.33 4.59 0.14
N ALA A 21 2.10 5.55 -0.75
CA ALA A 21 2.76 6.86 -0.67
C ALA A 21 2.20 7.76 0.46
N GLU A 22 0.92 7.59 0.80
CA GLU A 22 0.23 8.34 1.86
C GLU A 22 0.48 7.74 3.24
N SER A 23 0.84 6.46 3.32
CA SER A 23 1.15 5.80 4.58
C SER A 23 2.28 6.49 5.32
N ARG A 24 2.07 6.67 6.63
CA ARG A 24 3.01 7.31 7.56
C ARG A 24 4.38 6.63 7.64
N PHE A 25 4.49 5.36 7.23
CA PHE A 25 5.74 4.61 7.27
C PHE A 25 6.64 4.85 6.06
N THR A 26 6.07 5.34 4.97
CA THR A 26 6.67 5.37 3.64
C THR A 26 6.63 6.75 3.00
N SER A 27 5.86 7.70 3.55
CA SER A 27 5.72 9.06 3.02
C SER A 27 7.03 9.82 2.78
N ASP A 28 8.11 9.45 3.48
CA ASP A 28 9.45 10.02 3.36
C ASP A 28 10.42 9.19 2.52
N ILE A 29 10.07 7.96 2.15
CA ILE A 29 10.96 6.99 1.47
C ILE A 29 10.41 6.55 0.09
N PHE A 30 9.10 6.37 -0.04
CA PHE A 30 8.46 5.91 -1.27
C PHE A 30 8.01 7.10 -2.14
N SER A 31 8.32 7.03 -3.44
CA SER A 31 8.02 8.11 -4.39
C SER A 31 6.99 7.65 -5.43
N LEU A 32 5.72 8.05 -5.23
CA LEU A 32 4.67 7.84 -6.21
C LEU A 32 4.95 8.53 -7.56
N PRO A 33 5.52 9.75 -7.62
CA PRO A 33 5.88 10.38 -8.89
C PRO A 33 6.90 9.59 -9.72
N ASP A 34 7.77 8.81 -9.08
CA ASP A 34 8.77 7.99 -9.75
C ASP A 34 8.21 6.62 -10.19
N CYS A 35 6.98 6.27 -9.78
CA CYS A 35 6.32 5.06 -10.22
C CYS A 35 5.92 5.13 -11.71
N SER A 36 6.29 4.09 -12.46
CA SER A 36 5.90 3.93 -13.87
C SER A 36 4.77 2.90 -14.01
N PHE A 37 3.66 3.33 -14.58
CA PHE A 37 2.48 2.49 -14.86
C PHE A 37 2.36 2.14 -16.34
N THR A 38 3.32 2.57 -17.16
CA THR A 38 3.38 2.27 -18.60
C THR A 38 4.21 1.03 -18.83
N ILE A 39 3.70 0.10 -19.63
CA ILE A 39 4.42 -1.10 -20.03
C ILE A 39 5.11 -0.84 -21.37
N SER A 40 6.44 -0.81 -21.37
CA SER A 40 7.22 -0.75 -22.62
C SER A 40 7.23 -2.12 -23.32
N LYS A 41 7.49 -2.13 -24.64
CA LYS A 41 7.61 -3.38 -25.41
C LYS A 41 8.71 -4.30 -24.85
N SER A 42 9.82 -3.73 -24.39
CA SER A 42 10.95 -4.47 -23.79
C SER A 42 10.60 -5.20 -22.48
N HIS A 43 9.55 -4.75 -21.78
CA HIS A 43 9.12 -5.35 -20.52
C HIS A 43 7.78 -6.08 -20.63
N ALA A 44 7.29 -6.34 -21.86
CA ALA A 44 6.03 -7.03 -22.08
C ALA A 44 6.01 -8.46 -21.52
N GLN A 45 7.19 -9.08 -21.39
CA GLN A 45 7.38 -10.44 -20.84
C GLN A 45 7.79 -10.44 -19.35
N ALA A 46 7.86 -9.27 -18.70
CA ALA A 46 8.18 -9.21 -17.28
C ALA A 46 7.11 -9.93 -16.45
N ALA A 47 7.51 -10.59 -15.36
CA ALA A 47 6.63 -11.40 -14.52
C ALA A 47 5.35 -10.65 -14.09
N ARG A 48 5.46 -9.38 -13.67
CA ARG A 48 4.29 -8.55 -13.31
C ARG A 48 3.26 -8.41 -14.44
N VAL A 49 3.73 -8.33 -15.70
CA VAL A 49 2.87 -8.17 -16.87
C VAL A 49 2.19 -9.47 -17.22
N VAL A 50 2.92 -10.59 -17.14
CA VAL A 50 2.38 -11.93 -17.36
C VAL A 50 1.34 -12.27 -16.29
N VAL A 51 1.64 -12.04 -15.01
CA VAL A 51 0.70 -12.23 -13.89
C VAL A 51 -0.57 -11.39 -14.09
N ALA A 52 -0.44 -10.13 -14.50
CA ALA A 52 -1.60 -9.28 -14.73
C ALA A 52 -2.47 -9.74 -15.91
N LYS A 53 -1.86 -10.21 -17.00
CA LYS A 53 -2.56 -10.60 -18.23
C LYS A 53 -3.10 -12.02 -18.18
N GLU A 54 -2.25 -12.98 -17.82
CA GLU A 54 -2.56 -14.41 -17.89
C GLU A 54 -3.31 -14.92 -16.66
N LEU A 55 -3.08 -14.31 -15.48
CA LEU A 55 -3.75 -14.69 -14.22
C LEU A 55 -4.85 -13.72 -13.80
N GLY A 56 -5.06 -12.62 -14.55
CA GLY A 56 -6.08 -11.62 -14.25
C GLY A 56 -5.80 -10.76 -13.00
N ILE A 57 -4.59 -10.83 -12.42
CA ILE A 57 -4.22 -10.08 -11.21
C ILE A 57 -3.72 -8.69 -11.62
N ARG A 58 -4.66 -7.77 -11.87
CA ARG A 58 -4.37 -6.41 -12.41
C ARG A 58 -3.45 -5.56 -11.52
N ALA A 59 -3.44 -5.81 -10.21
CA ALA A 59 -2.60 -5.11 -9.24
C ALA A 59 -1.26 -5.85 -9.01
N SER A 60 -0.52 -6.11 -10.08
CA SER A 60 0.79 -6.77 -10.03
C SER A 60 1.91 -5.75 -10.24
N PHE A 61 2.80 -5.63 -9.27
CA PHE A 61 3.84 -4.59 -9.23
C PHE A 61 5.23 -5.19 -9.02
N THR A 62 6.25 -4.43 -9.41
CA THR A 62 7.64 -4.65 -8.99
C THR A 62 8.09 -3.45 -8.19
N LEU A 63 8.64 -3.68 -7.00
CA LEU A 63 9.24 -2.63 -6.19
C LEU A 63 10.71 -2.50 -6.54
N GLU A 64 11.12 -1.30 -6.96
CA GLU A 64 12.53 -0.98 -7.19
C GLU A 64 13.10 -0.33 -5.92
N ALA A 65 14.20 -0.87 -5.41
CA ALA A 65 14.85 -0.40 -4.19
C ALA A 65 16.28 0.07 -4.52
N THR A 66 16.67 1.21 -3.97
CA THR A 66 18.00 1.80 -4.15
C THR A 66 18.84 1.67 -2.90
N PHE A 67 20.11 1.30 -3.04
CA PHE A 67 21.08 1.31 -1.94
C PHE A 67 21.60 2.72 -1.63
N CYS A 68 21.64 3.61 -2.63
CA CYS A 68 22.31 4.91 -2.53
C CYS A 68 21.49 5.99 -1.81
N GLY A 69 20.32 5.64 -1.25
CA GLY A 69 19.46 6.60 -0.56
C GLY A 69 18.47 7.28 -1.50
N ALA A 70 17.78 8.29 -0.95
CA ALA A 70 16.73 8.98 -1.66
C ALA A 70 17.29 9.98 -2.69
N GLY A 71 16.62 10.11 -3.84
CA GLY A 71 17.03 11.05 -4.89
C GLY A 71 16.98 12.52 -4.44
N VAL A 72 17.75 13.36 -5.11
CA VAL A 72 17.79 14.82 -4.89
C VAL A 72 16.37 15.39 -5.04
N GLY A 73 15.92 16.18 -4.05
CA GLY A 73 14.56 16.72 -4.02
C GLY A 73 13.51 15.87 -3.28
N THR A 74 13.93 14.80 -2.59
CA THR A 74 13.07 14.06 -1.66
C THR A 74 12.54 14.99 -0.56
N ARG A 75 11.25 14.81 -0.19
CA ARG A 75 10.54 15.61 0.84
C ARG A 75 11.27 15.66 2.18
N ASN A 76 12.02 14.62 2.50
CA ASN A 76 12.85 14.56 3.70
C ASN A 76 14.30 14.89 3.35
N SER A 77 14.72 16.13 3.63
CA SER A 77 16.09 16.60 3.39
C SER A 77 17.15 15.78 4.15
N ARG A 78 16.80 15.13 5.26
CA ARG A 78 17.72 14.24 6.00
C ARG A 78 18.02 12.92 5.28
N LEU A 79 17.20 12.51 4.31
CA LEU A 79 17.39 11.27 3.55
C LEU A 79 18.12 11.48 2.22
N GLN A 80 18.34 12.74 1.78
CA GLN A 80 18.99 13.07 0.50
C GLN A 80 20.49 12.76 0.46
N GLU A 81 21.10 12.48 1.62
CA GLU A 81 22.55 12.22 1.74
C GLU A 81 22.85 10.93 2.53
N SER A 82 21.81 10.13 2.85
CA SER A 82 21.95 8.91 3.64
C SER A 82 21.62 7.67 2.81
N HIS A 83 22.53 6.69 2.82
CA HIS A 83 22.26 5.37 2.25
C HIS A 83 21.05 4.71 2.91
N PHE A 84 20.24 4.03 2.09
CA PHE A 84 19.22 3.16 2.63
C PHE A 84 19.85 1.93 3.27
N ASN A 85 19.20 1.47 4.33
CA ASN A 85 19.65 0.34 5.13
C ASN A 85 18.43 -0.52 5.43
N THR A 86 18.64 -1.66 6.09
CA THR A 86 17.57 -2.62 6.38
C THR A 86 16.38 -1.99 7.13
N LYS A 87 16.62 -0.99 8.01
CA LYS A 87 15.55 -0.32 8.74
C LYS A 87 14.64 0.52 7.85
N HIS A 88 15.18 1.12 6.79
CA HIS A 88 14.38 1.81 5.79
C HIS A 88 13.47 0.84 5.03
N TYR A 89 13.98 -0.34 4.66
CA TYR A 89 13.18 -1.36 3.97
C TYR A 89 12.17 -2.07 4.88
N GLU A 90 12.49 -2.28 6.16
CA GLU A 90 11.52 -2.75 7.16
C GLU A 90 10.34 -1.77 7.26
N LYS A 91 10.60 -0.45 7.29
CA LYS A 91 9.54 0.56 7.27
C LYS A 91 8.72 0.53 5.97
N ILE A 92 9.39 0.37 4.82
CA ILE A 92 8.67 0.20 3.54
C ILE A 92 7.75 -1.02 3.59
N ALA A 93 8.22 -2.15 4.09
CA ALA A 93 7.41 -3.36 4.22
C ALA A 93 6.18 -3.15 5.11
N ILE A 94 6.33 -2.41 6.22
CA ILE A 94 5.18 -2.02 7.06
C ILE A 94 4.20 -1.16 6.26
N GLY A 95 4.67 -0.13 5.55
CA GLY A 95 3.81 0.74 4.74
C GLY A 95 3.07 0.01 3.62
N LEU A 96 3.67 -1.01 3.01
CA LEU A 96 2.99 -1.89 2.04
C LEU A 96 1.83 -2.63 2.69
N CYS A 97 2.05 -3.26 3.85
CA CYS A 97 1.00 -3.96 4.59
C CYS A 97 -0.09 -3.00 5.11
N ASP A 98 0.30 -1.81 5.56
CA ASP A 98 -0.58 -0.74 6.04
C ASP A 98 -1.57 -0.34 4.94
N ALA A 99 -1.06 -0.09 3.73
CA ALA A 99 -1.88 0.23 2.56
C ALA A 99 -2.81 -0.92 2.12
N LEU A 100 -2.38 -2.18 2.23
CA LEU A 100 -3.25 -3.33 1.97
C LEU A 100 -4.40 -3.40 2.98
N LEU A 101 -4.10 -3.17 4.26
CA LEU A 101 -5.11 -3.21 5.31
C LEU A 101 -6.13 -2.08 5.15
N GLU A 102 -5.68 -0.87 4.83
CA GLU A 102 -6.55 0.26 4.53
C GLU A 102 -7.46 -0.02 3.32
N MET A 103 -6.89 -0.60 2.27
CA MET A 103 -7.62 -0.89 1.03
C MET A 103 -8.70 -1.97 1.20
N TYR A 104 -8.41 -3.04 1.93
CA TYR A 104 -9.27 -4.23 1.98
C TYR A 104 -10.04 -4.40 3.29
N HIS A 105 -9.60 -3.76 4.39
CA HIS A 105 -10.25 -3.83 5.69
C HIS A 105 -10.27 -2.46 6.41
N PRO A 106 -10.98 -1.45 5.87
CA PRO A 106 -10.98 -0.09 6.39
C PRO A 106 -11.50 0.02 7.83
N THR A 107 -12.44 -0.84 8.25
CA THR A 107 -12.94 -0.87 9.64
C THR A 107 -11.83 -1.28 10.61
N ILE A 108 -11.05 -2.29 10.25
CA ILE A 108 -9.93 -2.79 11.05
C ILE A 108 -8.83 -1.74 11.07
N TYR A 109 -8.50 -1.18 9.91
CA TYR A 109 -7.54 -0.09 9.79
C TYR A 109 -7.90 1.10 10.70
N GLY A 110 -9.16 1.54 10.68
CA GLY A 110 -9.67 2.59 11.56
C GLY A 110 -9.56 2.25 13.05
N ALA A 111 -9.89 1.01 13.43
CA ALA A 111 -9.75 0.55 14.81
C ALA A 111 -8.28 0.49 15.27
N LEU A 112 -7.36 0.07 14.40
CA LEU A 112 -5.94 0.00 14.72
C LEU A 112 -5.28 1.37 14.77
N SER A 113 -5.63 2.27 13.85
CA SER A 113 -5.11 3.65 13.83
C SER A 113 -5.48 4.44 15.09
N THR A 114 -6.66 4.16 15.67
CA THR A 114 -7.14 4.81 16.91
C THR A 114 -6.60 4.17 18.19
N SER A 115 -6.44 2.85 18.21
CA SER A 115 -5.94 2.12 19.39
C SER A 115 -4.41 2.06 19.50
N CYS A 116 -3.69 2.14 18.37
CA CYS A 116 -2.23 2.03 18.31
C CYS A 116 -1.62 3.11 17.39
N PRO A 117 -1.52 4.37 17.84
CA PRO A 117 -0.90 5.43 17.06
C PRO A 117 0.60 5.18 16.83
N ASP A 118 1.28 4.40 17.68
CA ASP A 118 2.64 3.93 17.45
C ASP A 118 2.64 2.42 17.14
N PHE A 119 2.24 2.04 15.92
CA PHE A 119 2.41 0.67 15.40
C PHE A 119 3.90 0.25 15.28
N SER A 120 4.82 1.12 15.72
CA SER A 120 6.21 0.76 15.97
C SER A 120 6.29 -0.33 17.06
N ARG A 121 6.36 -1.58 16.60
CA ARG A 121 6.80 -2.81 17.30
C ARG A 121 5.81 -3.62 18.14
N GLN A 122 4.59 -3.19 18.41
CA GLN A 122 3.66 -4.09 19.11
C GLN A 122 3.02 -5.04 18.11
N SER A 123 3.55 -6.27 18.05
CA SER A 123 2.88 -7.43 17.49
C SER A 123 1.49 -7.52 18.14
N LEU A 124 0.46 -7.06 17.45
CA LEU A 124 -0.90 -7.40 17.82
C LEU A 124 -0.98 -8.91 17.80
N SER A 125 -1.45 -9.50 18.90
CA SER A 125 -1.54 -10.96 18.96
C SER A 125 -2.33 -11.47 17.75
N PRO A 126 -1.93 -12.58 17.11
CA PRO A 126 -2.66 -13.16 15.98
C PRO A 126 -4.16 -13.30 16.28
N THR A 127 -4.49 -13.62 17.53
CA THR A 127 -5.85 -13.72 18.06
C THR A 127 -6.66 -12.40 17.99
N THR A 128 -6.02 -11.25 18.17
CA THR A 128 -6.68 -9.93 18.05
C THR A 128 -7.02 -9.65 16.60
N ILE A 129 -6.09 -9.95 15.69
CA ILE A 129 -6.27 -9.77 14.25
C ILE A 129 -7.39 -10.69 13.75
N ASP A 130 -7.38 -11.97 14.13
CA ASP A 130 -8.42 -12.93 13.77
C ASP A 130 -9.80 -12.53 14.32
N LYS A 131 -9.87 -12.00 15.54
CA LYS A 131 -11.12 -11.49 16.11
C LYS A 131 -11.67 -10.29 15.35
N LEU A 132 -10.80 -9.40 14.89
CA LEU A 132 -11.20 -8.23 14.10
C LEU A 132 -11.66 -8.64 12.69
N LEU A 133 -10.92 -9.56 12.04
CA LEU A 133 -11.27 -10.11 10.73
C LEU A 133 -12.58 -10.91 10.74
N ASN A 134 -12.79 -11.76 11.76
CA ASN A 134 -14.00 -12.60 11.88
C ASN A 134 -15.26 -11.83 12.31
N ARG A 135 -15.10 -10.60 12.82
CA ARG A 135 -16.25 -9.76 13.19
C ARG A 135 -16.96 -9.19 11.96
N GLU A 136 -16.27 -9.02 10.83
CA GLU A 136 -16.87 -8.51 9.60
C GLU A 136 -17.72 -9.55 8.87
N SER A 137 -17.30 -10.82 8.84
CA SER A 137 -18.05 -11.93 8.23
C SER A 137 -19.40 -12.22 8.90
N SER A 138 -19.63 -11.68 10.11
CA SER A 138 -20.85 -11.87 10.90
C SER A 138 -21.92 -10.79 10.68
N THR A 139 -21.62 -9.68 9.99
CA THR A 139 -22.54 -8.52 9.89
C THR A 139 -23.35 -8.43 8.60
N THR A 140 -23.19 -9.39 7.67
CA THR A 140 -24.01 -9.46 6.45
C THR A 140 -25.18 -10.44 6.60
N THR A 141 -26.13 -10.14 7.49
CA THR A 141 -27.47 -10.75 7.49
C THR A 141 -28.55 -9.67 7.37
N ARG A 142 -28.71 -9.22 6.11
CA ARG A 142 -29.96 -8.85 5.44
C ARG A 142 -31.21 -8.76 6.35
N LYS A 143 -31.62 -7.55 6.74
CA LYS A 143 -33.02 -7.28 7.12
C LYS A 143 -33.91 -7.49 5.89
N LYS A 144 -34.55 -8.65 5.79
CA LYS A 144 -35.71 -8.87 4.92
C LYS A 144 -36.94 -8.23 5.58
N THR A 145 -37.50 -7.27 4.88
CA THR A 145 -38.94 -6.95 4.76
C THR A 145 -39.91 -7.82 5.55
N THR A 146 -40.72 -7.17 6.39
CA THR A 146 -42.09 -7.61 6.71
C THR A 146 -43.01 -6.39 6.59
N ALA A 147 -43.73 -6.31 5.48
CA ALA A 147 -44.98 -5.57 5.39
C ALA A 147 -46.11 -6.58 5.66
N LYS A 148 -47.01 -6.23 6.58
CA LYS A 148 -48.34 -6.81 6.67
C LYS A 148 -49.30 -5.74 7.16
#